data_AF-A0A3P5XXB0-F1
#
_entry.id   AF-A0A3P5XXB0-F1
#
_cell.length_a   1.000
_cell.length_b   1.000
_cell.length_c   1.000
_cell.angle_alpha   90.00
_cell.angle_beta   90.00
_cell.angle_gamma   90.00
#
_symmetry.space_group_name_H-M   'P 1'
#
loop_
_entity.id
_entity.type
_entity.pdbx_description
1 polymer ?
#
loop_
_entity_poly.entity_id
_entity_poly.type
_entity_poly.pdbx_seq_one_letter_code
_entity_poly.pdbx_strand_id
1 'polypeptide(L)'
;MDLTVINHLEVEEDERGNENDDTTAHKNLVVNEKCDVYGFGVLILELLTGRRLMEYGEDSFVILSDHVRVLLEQGNVLECIDPIMEEEYSEDEVLPFLKLSLVCTSQIPSNLPTMAEIVQILQAISSPVPHRHRMLDSFSKSSVLI
;
A
#
# COMPACT_ATOMS: atom_id res chain seq x y z
N MET A 1 -12.25 -16.95 10.15
CA MET A 1 -10.89 -16.56 10.59
C MET A 1 -11.11 -15.48 11.63
N ASP A 2 -10.63 -15.74 12.85
CA ASP A 2 -11.04 -15.09 14.09
C ASP A 2 -10.59 -13.62 14.18
N LEU A 3 -11.43 -12.76 14.75
CA LEU A 3 -11.28 -11.29 14.81
C LEU A 3 -10.25 -10.78 15.85
N THR A 4 -9.24 -11.56 16.21
CA THR A 4 -8.33 -11.21 17.33
C THR A 4 -7.00 -10.58 16.90
N VAL A 5 -6.85 -10.11 15.66
CA VAL A 5 -5.57 -9.58 15.13
C VAL A 5 -5.56 -8.05 15.15
N ILE A 6 -5.77 -7.46 16.33
CA ILE A 6 -5.42 -6.05 16.62
C ILE A 6 -4.40 -6.09 17.76
N ASN A 7 -3.18 -6.49 17.42
CA ASN A 7 -1.92 -6.29 18.14
C ASN A 7 -0.96 -7.36 17.65
N HIS A 8 -0.16 -7.10 16.62
CA HIS A 8 1.12 -7.78 16.38
C HIS A 8 1.93 -7.00 15.32
N LEU A 9 2.36 -5.78 15.70
CA LEU A 9 3.74 -5.43 15.35
C LEU A 9 4.57 -6.44 16.16
N GLU A 10 5.30 -7.33 15.49
CA GLU A 10 6.11 -8.36 16.15
C GLU A 10 7.04 -7.68 17.17
N VAL A 11 6.84 -8.03 18.44
CA VAL A 11 7.77 -7.72 19.53
C VAL A 11 8.90 -8.73 19.38
N GLU A 12 10.05 -8.31 18.86
CA GLU A 12 11.28 -9.06 19.09
C GLU A 12 11.66 -8.86 20.56
N GLU A 13 11.53 -9.90 21.38
CA GLU A 13 12.04 -9.91 22.74
C GLU A 13 13.58 -9.99 22.71
N ASP A 14 14.28 -8.88 22.94
CA ASP A 14 15.71 -8.89 23.26
C ASP A 14 15.87 -9.35 24.72
N GLU A 15 16.10 -10.65 24.93
CA GLU A 15 16.39 -11.23 26.24
C GLU A 15 17.77 -10.83 26.78
N ARG A 16 18.01 -9.54 27.03
CA ARG A 16 19.17 -9.08 27.81
C ARG A 16 18.84 -7.89 28.70
N GLY A 17 18.42 -8.17 29.94
CA GLY A 17 18.61 -7.19 31.02
C GLY A 17 17.71 -7.29 32.25
N ASN A 18 18.19 -8.04 33.25
CA ASN A 18 18.12 -7.82 34.71
C ASN A 18 16.78 -7.46 35.38
N GLU A 19 16.32 -8.37 36.24
CA GLU A 19 15.27 -8.16 37.25
C GLU A 19 15.57 -6.96 38.17
N ASN A 20 14.48 -6.35 38.67
CA ASN A 20 14.37 -5.27 39.66
C ASN A 20 14.18 -3.84 39.11
N ASP A 21 13.01 -3.55 38.53
CA ASP A 21 12.43 -2.20 38.62
C ASP A 21 10.89 -2.25 38.55
N ASP A 22 10.22 -1.78 39.59
CA ASP A 22 8.75 -1.61 39.66
C ASP A 22 8.38 -0.32 38.93
N THR A 23 8.54 -0.33 37.60
CA THR A 23 8.14 0.78 36.73
C THR A 23 7.18 0.23 35.68
N THR A 24 5.93 0.68 35.76
CA THR A 24 4.87 0.62 34.74
C THR A 24 5.46 0.31 33.36
N ALA A 25 5.14 -0.86 32.81
CA ALA A 25 5.63 -1.32 31.51
C ALA A 25 5.25 -0.32 30.40
N HIS A 26 6.10 0.67 30.19
CA HIS A 26 6.15 1.44 28.97
C HIS A 26 6.62 0.46 27.90
N LYS A 27 5.67 -0.10 27.13
CA LYS A 27 5.99 -0.90 25.95
C LYS A 27 6.89 -0.05 25.06
N ASN A 28 8.17 -0.39 24.99
CA ASN A 28 9.09 0.26 24.08
C ASN A 28 8.66 -0.09 22.66
N LEU A 29 8.34 0.93 21.87
CA LEU A 29 8.15 0.76 20.43
C LEU A 29 9.51 0.41 19.83
N VAL A 30 9.68 -0.84 19.41
CA VAL A 30 10.87 -1.26 18.67
C VAL A 30 10.75 -0.69 17.27
N VAL A 31 11.59 0.29 16.96
CA VAL A 31 11.72 0.86 15.61
C VAL A 31 12.73 0.02 14.84
N ASN A 32 12.29 -0.56 13.73
CA ASN A 32 13.13 -1.34 12.81
C ASN A 32 12.84 -0.97 11.35
N GLU A 33 13.54 -1.58 10.40
CA GLU A 33 13.37 -1.30 8.98
C GLU A 33 11.97 -1.65 8.45
N LYS A 34 11.22 -2.50 9.16
CA LYS A 34 9.84 -2.85 8.80
C LYS A 34 8.86 -1.70 9.08
N CYS A 35 9.16 -0.83 10.05
CA CYS A 35 8.40 0.39 10.26
C CYS A 35 8.45 1.32 9.03
N ASP A 36 9.62 1.45 8.40
CA ASP A 36 9.79 2.26 7.19
C ASP A 36 9.02 1.66 6.00
N VAL A 37 9.05 0.34 5.86
CA VAL A 37 8.27 -0.38 4.84
C VAL A 37 6.77 -0.17 5.03
N TYR A 38 6.28 -0.27 6.26
CA TYR A 38 4.87 -0.01 6.58
C TYR A 38 4.47 1.42 6.24
N GLY A 39 5.25 2.40 6.72
CA GLY A 39 5.01 3.82 6.43
C GLY A 39 5.04 4.13 4.94
N PHE A 40 5.93 3.50 4.17
CA PHE A 40 5.98 3.61 2.73
C PHE A 40 4.73 3.05 2.04
N GLY A 41 4.24 1.88 2.49
CA GLY A 41 2.99 1.30 2.00
C GLY A 41 1.78 2.20 2.25
N VAL A 42 1.68 2.77 3.46
CA VAL A 42 0.65 3.76 3.79
C VAL A 42 0.74 4.97 2.88
N LEU A 43 1.94 5.51 2.65
CA LEU A 43 2.13 6.68 1.78
C LEU A 43 1.64 6.41 0.35
N ILE A 44 1.90 5.23 -0.22
CA ILE A 44 1.37 4.87 -1.54
C ILE A 44 -0.17 4.86 -1.53
N LEU A 45 -0.80 4.29 -0.49
CA LEU A 45 -2.25 4.29 -0.38
C LEU A 45 -2.81 5.72 -0.28
N GLU A 46 -2.23 6.58 0.56
CA GLU A 46 -2.69 7.97 0.68
C GLU A 46 -2.55 8.72 -0.65
N LEU A 47 -1.46 8.50 -1.39
CA LEU A 47 -1.23 9.14 -2.69
C LEU A 47 -2.22 8.70 -3.77
N LEU A 48 -2.52 7.40 -3.84
CA LEU A 48 -3.42 6.86 -4.87
C LEU A 48 -4.89 7.16 -4.59
N THR A 49 -5.28 7.20 -3.32
CA THR A 49 -6.69 7.30 -2.91
C THR A 49 -7.10 8.72 -2.52
N GLY A 50 -6.14 9.60 -2.22
CA GLY A 50 -6.40 10.92 -1.66
C GLY A 50 -6.93 10.89 -0.22
N ARG A 51 -6.94 9.73 0.44
CA ARG A 51 -7.55 9.50 1.75
C ARG A 51 -6.50 9.31 2.83
N ARG A 52 -6.90 9.52 4.09
CA ARG A 52 -6.05 9.27 5.26
C ARG A 52 -6.07 7.80 5.64
N LEU A 53 -4.99 7.30 6.24
CA LEU A 53 -4.88 5.92 6.70
C LEU A 53 -6.05 5.50 7.61
N MET A 54 -6.50 6.40 8.48
CA MET A 54 -7.59 6.16 9.40
C MET A 54 -8.60 7.29 9.30
N GLU A 55 -9.85 6.93 9.01
CA GLU A 55 -10.98 7.84 8.99
C GLU A 55 -11.93 7.48 10.13
N TYR A 56 -12.30 8.47 10.93
CA TYR A 56 -13.21 8.31 12.06
C TYR A 56 -14.64 8.62 11.64
N GLY A 57 -15.55 7.68 11.89
CA GLY A 57 -17.00 7.88 11.85
C GLY A 57 -17.55 8.22 13.23
N GLU A 58 -18.88 8.30 13.34
CA GLU A 58 -19.55 8.66 14.61
C GLU A 58 -19.27 7.66 15.75
N ASP A 59 -19.19 6.35 15.45
CA ASP A 59 -18.94 5.28 16.42
C ASP A 59 -17.92 4.23 15.94
N SER A 60 -17.19 4.49 14.85
CA SER A 60 -16.25 3.52 14.25
C SER A 60 -15.05 4.20 13.58
N PHE A 61 -14.04 3.42 13.20
CA PHE A 61 -12.97 3.87 12.32
C PHE A 61 -12.80 2.87 11.17
N VAL A 62 -12.38 3.36 10.01
CA VAL A 62 -12.03 2.53 8.85
C VAL A 62 -10.54 2.67 8.60
N ILE A 63 -9.86 1.53 8.47
CA ILE A 63 -8.46 1.49 8.04
C ILE A 63 -8.44 1.43 6.52
N LEU A 64 -7.73 2.37 5.90
CA LEU A 64 -7.67 2.53 4.45
C LEU A 64 -7.21 1.24 3.74
N SER A 65 -6.22 0.53 4.29
CA SER A 65 -5.72 -0.73 3.72
C SER A 65 -6.80 -1.82 3.67
N ASP A 66 -7.69 -1.88 4.65
CA ASP A 66 -8.76 -2.88 4.70
C ASP A 66 -9.85 -2.54 3.68
N HIS A 67 -10.22 -1.27 3.58
CA HIS A 67 -11.16 -0.79 2.57
C HIS A 67 -10.65 -1.05 1.14
N VAL A 68 -9.39 -0.72 0.86
CA VAL A 68 -8.77 -0.95 -0.45
C VAL A 68 -8.70 -2.45 -0.76
N ARG A 69 -8.36 -3.30 0.22
CA ARG A 69 -8.34 -4.76 0.04
C ARG A 69 -9.70 -5.30 -0.41
N VAL A 70 -10.78 -4.87 0.24
CA VAL A 70 -12.15 -5.29 -0.11
C VAL A 70 -12.50 -4.89 -1.55
N LEU A 71 -12.18 -3.66 -1.96
CA LEU A 71 -12.44 -3.19 -3.33
C LEU A 71 -11.63 -3.98 -4.36
N LEU A 72 -10.36 -4.28 -4.08
CA LEU A 72 -9.53 -5.12 -4.95
C LEU A 72 -10.09 -6.54 -5.09
N GLU A 73 -10.56 -7.15 -4.01
CA GLU A 73 -11.17 -8.48 -4.02
C GLU A 73 -12.49 -8.53 -4.80
N GLN A 74 -13.22 -7.41 -4.84
CA GLN A 74 -14.45 -7.25 -5.61
C GLN A 74 -14.20 -6.90 -7.09
N GLY A 75 -12.97 -6.58 -7.47
CA GLY A 75 -12.62 -6.13 -8.83
C GLY A 75 -12.95 -4.65 -9.08
N ASN A 76 -13.20 -3.87 -8.04
CA ASN A 76 -13.58 -2.46 -8.11
C ASN A 76 -12.36 -1.54 -7.87
N VAL A 77 -11.27 -1.78 -8.59
CA VAL A 77 -9.96 -1.13 -8.34
C VAL A 77 -10.07 0.39 -8.48
N LEU A 78 -10.73 0.88 -9.54
CA LEU A 78 -10.80 2.31 -9.81
C LEU A 78 -11.65 3.09 -8.77
N GLU A 79 -12.55 2.43 -8.05
CA GLU A 79 -13.38 3.08 -7.01
C GLU A 79 -12.57 3.55 -5.81
N CYS A 80 -11.35 3.04 -5.62
CA CYS A 80 -10.47 3.51 -4.55
C CYS A 80 -9.58 4.69 -4.94
N ILE A 81 -9.46 4.99 -6.24
CA ILE A 81 -8.54 6.03 -6.74
C ILE A 81 -9.09 7.42 -6.45
N ASP A 82 -8.21 8.37 -6.15
CA ASP A 82 -8.56 9.78 -5.97
C ASP A 82 -9.27 10.29 -7.24
N PRO A 83 -10.50 10.84 -7.14
CA PRO A 83 -11.21 11.42 -8.27
C PRO A 83 -10.42 12.51 -9.00
N ILE A 84 -9.47 13.18 -8.34
CA ILE A 84 -8.61 14.19 -8.98
C ILE A 84 -7.66 13.53 -10.00
N MET A 85 -7.38 12.24 -9.86
CA MET A 85 -6.54 11.44 -10.77
C MET A 85 -7.36 10.70 -11.84
N GLU A 86 -8.70 10.78 -11.81
CA GLU A 86 -9.54 10.19 -12.86
C GLU A 86 -9.15 10.79 -14.23
N GLU A 87 -9.00 9.90 -15.23
CA GLU A 87 -8.51 10.17 -16.60
C GLU A 87 -6.99 10.16 -16.82
N GLU A 88 -6.15 10.23 -15.79
CA GLU A 88 -4.68 10.23 -15.95
C GLU A 88 -4.04 8.84 -15.98
N TYR A 89 -4.74 7.82 -15.46
CA TYR A 89 -4.21 6.46 -15.30
C TYR A 89 -5.24 5.38 -15.64
N SER A 90 -4.76 4.26 -16.16
CA SER A 90 -5.53 3.02 -16.36
C SER A 90 -5.47 2.10 -15.16
N GLU A 91 -6.44 1.19 -15.05
CA GLU A 91 -6.47 0.15 -13.99
C GLU A 91 -5.15 -0.65 -13.96
N ASP A 92 -4.63 -1.02 -15.14
CA ASP A 92 -3.37 -1.76 -15.28
C ASP A 92 -2.16 -0.99 -14.75
N GLU A 93 -2.21 0.35 -14.75
CA GLU A 93 -1.14 1.20 -14.23
C GLU A 93 -1.21 1.33 -12.71
N VAL A 94 -2.41 1.42 -12.12
CA VAL A 94 -2.57 1.65 -10.66
C VAL A 94 -2.61 0.36 -9.84
N LEU A 95 -3.13 -0.74 -10.39
CA LEU A 95 -3.29 -2.01 -9.70
C LEU A 95 -1.98 -2.57 -9.12
N PRO A 96 -0.84 -2.53 -9.82
CA PRO A 96 0.43 -2.99 -9.25
C PRO A 96 0.87 -2.19 -8.02
N PHE A 97 0.65 -0.87 -8.00
CA PHE A 97 0.98 -0.03 -6.84
C PHE A 97 0.06 -0.33 -5.65
N LEU A 98 -1.24 -0.53 -5.89
CA LEU A 98 -2.18 -0.93 -4.84
C LEU A 98 -1.78 -2.27 -4.23
N LYS A 99 -1.44 -3.27 -5.06
CA LYS A 99 -0.96 -4.57 -4.57
C LYS A 99 0.32 -4.44 -3.75
N LEU A 100 1.31 -3.69 -4.23
CA LEU A 100 2.54 -3.44 -3.48
C LEU A 100 2.24 -2.79 -2.13
N SER A 101 1.39 -1.77 -2.11
CA SER A 101 1.02 -1.07 -0.88
C SER A 101 0.31 -1.96 0.15
N LEU A 102 -0.55 -2.89 -0.29
CA LEU A 102 -1.22 -3.86 0.58
C LEU A 102 -0.25 -4.90 1.16
N VAL A 103 0.79 -5.28 0.40
CA VAL A 103 1.86 -6.14 0.91
C VAL A 103 2.68 -5.37 1.94
N CYS A 104 3.07 -4.13 1.64
CA CYS A 104 3.84 -3.27 2.56
C CYS A 104 3.07 -2.89 3.84
N THR A 105 1.73 -2.96 3.83
CA THR A 105 0.87 -2.72 5.01
C THR A 105 0.37 -4.00 5.67
N SER A 106 0.99 -5.14 5.36
CA SER A 106 0.70 -6.42 6.01
C SER A 106 0.98 -6.37 7.51
N GLN A 107 0.05 -6.88 8.31
CA GLN A 107 0.23 -7.07 9.75
C GLN A 107 1.11 -8.27 10.10
N ILE A 108 1.52 -9.06 9.10
CA ILE A 108 2.48 -10.15 9.25
C ILE A 108 3.84 -9.62 8.77
N PRO A 109 4.80 -9.32 9.66
CA PRO A 109 6.07 -8.68 9.29
C PRO A 109 6.96 -9.54 8.39
N SER A 110 6.86 -10.86 8.47
CA SER A 110 7.54 -11.78 7.55
C SER A 110 7.03 -11.69 6.09
N ASN A 111 5.84 -11.12 5.86
CA ASN A 111 5.34 -10.84 4.51
C ASN A 111 5.84 -9.49 3.97
N LEU A 112 6.39 -8.62 4.83
CA LEU A 112 6.85 -7.31 4.39
C LEU A 112 8.13 -7.47 3.56
N PRO A 113 8.19 -6.93 2.34
CA PRO A 113 9.41 -6.90 1.56
C PRO A 113 10.45 -6.03 2.26
N THR A 114 11.70 -6.15 1.83
CA THR A 114 12.77 -5.20 2.14
C THR A 114 12.62 -3.95 1.26
N MET A 115 13.16 -2.81 1.71
CA MET A 115 13.21 -1.60 0.89
C MET A 115 13.94 -1.82 -0.45
N ALA A 116 14.92 -2.72 -0.50
CA ALA A 116 15.62 -3.08 -1.74
C ALA A 116 14.69 -3.81 -2.73
N GLU A 117 13.87 -4.74 -2.25
CA GLU A 117 12.85 -5.42 -3.06
C GLU A 117 11.77 -4.45 -3.54
N ILE A 118 11.33 -3.53 -2.68
CA ILE A 118 10.38 -2.47 -3.05
C ILE A 118 10.92 -1.65 -4.23
N VAL A 119 12.18 -1.20 -4.18
CA VAL A 119 12.80 -0.45 -5.28
C VAL A 119 12.82 -1.27 -6.58
N GLN A 120 13.14 -2.57 -6.51
CA GLN A 120 13.13 -3.44 -7.69
C GLN A 120 11.73 -3.59 -8.28
N ILE A 121 10.71 -3.77 -7.43
CA ILE A 121 9.31 -3.86 -7.86
C ILE A 121 8.88 -2.55 -8.51
N LEU A 122 9.19 -1.40 -7.91
CA LEU A 122 8.85 -0.09 -8.46
C LEU A 122 9.53 0.19 -9.80
N GLN A 123 10.77 -0.27 -9.98
CA GLN A 123 11.48 -0.21 -11.26
C GLN A 123 10.79 -1.08 -12.32
N ALA A 124 10.29 -2.25 -11.93
CA ALA A 124 9.54 -3.12 -12.83
C ALA A 124 8.18 -2.52 -13.22
N ILE A 125 7.47 -1.88 -12.28
CA ILE A 125 6.20 -1.19 -12.52
C ILE A 125 6.40 0.04 -13.42
N SER A 126 7.44 0.84 -13.14
CA SER A 126 7.74 2.09 -13.87
C SER A 126 8.49 1.87 -15.19
N SER A 127 8.99 0.65 -15.44
CA SER A 127 9.61 0.33 -16.72
C SER A 127 8.56 0.51 -17.81
N PRO A 128 8.84 1.25 -18.91
CA PRO A 128 7.87 1.46 -19.97
C PRO A 128 7.49 0.10 -20.56
N VAL A 129 6.35 -0.43 -20.13
CA VAL A 129 5.62 -1.43 -20.89
C VAL A 129 5.33 -0.74 -22.21
N PRO A 130 5.76 -1.28 -23.37
CA PRO A 130 5.53 -0.61 -24.64
C PRO A 130 4.02 -0.43 -24.79
N HIS A 131 3.54 0.80 -24.58
CA HIS A 131 2.13 1.15 -24.71
C HIS A 131 1.72 0.86 -26.15
N ARG A 132 1.14 -0.31 -26.39
CA ARG A 132 0.67 -0.74 -27.71
C ARG A 132 -0.52 0.09 -28.21
N HIS A 133 -0.99 1.10 -27.48
CA HIS A 133 -2.19 1.84 -27.86
C HIS A 133 -1.97 3.27 -28.36
N ARG A 134 -0.83 3.94 -28.11
CA ARG A 134 -0.69 5.34 -28.55
C ARG A 134 -0.19 5.51 -30.00
N MET A 135 0.34 4.46 -30.62
CA MET A 135 0.73 4.51 -32.04
C MET A 135 -0.46 4.41 -32.99
N LEU A 136 -1.55 3.73 -32.62
CA LEU A 136 -2.68 3.51 -33.53
C LEU A 136 -3.55 4.77 -33.71
N ASP A 137 -3.60 5.65 -32.72
CA ASP A 137 -4.33 6.92 -32.82
C ASP A 137 -3.62 7.96 -33.71
N SER A 138 -2.30 7.86 -33.83
CA SER A 138 -1.51 8.70 -34.75
C SER A 138 -1.69 8.28 -36.20
N PHE A 139 -1.77 6.96 -36.47
CA PHE A 139 -2.03 6.46 -37.82
C PHE A 139 -3.47 6.68 -38.28
N SER A 140 -4.46 6.60 -37.38
CA SER A 140 -5.86 6.85 -37.73
C SER A 140 -6.09 8.32 -38.16
N LYS A 141 -5.47 9.30 -37.49
CA LYS A 141 -5.59 10.72 -37.88
C LYS A 141 -4.82 11.05 -39.16
N SER A 142 -3.75 10.33 -39.46
CA SER A 142 -2.93 10.60 -40.66
C SER A 142 -3.46 9.94 -41.94
N SER A 143 -4.35 8.95 -41.85
CA SER A 143 -4.92 8.25 -43.02
C SER A 143 -6.25 8.81 -43.55
N VAL A 144 -6.76 9.92 -42.99
CA VAL A 144 -7.99 10.60 -43.48
C VAL A 144 -7.68 11.81 -44.37
N LEU A 145 -6.42 11.99 -44.80
CA LEU A 145 -6.03 12.97 -45.81
C LEU A 145 -5.41 12.28 -47.03
N ILE A 146 -6.26 11.63 -47.84
CA ILE A 146 -6.02 11.39 -49.27
C ILE A 146 -7.32 11.69 -50.01
#